data_AF-A0A7L0XWP0-F1
#
_entry.id   AF-A0A7L0XWP0-F1
#
_cell.length_a   1.000
_cell.length_b   1.000
_cell.length_c   1.000
_cell.angle_alpha   90.00
_cell.angle_beta   90.00
_cell.angle_gamma   90.00
#
_symmetry.space_group_name_H-M   'P 1'
#
loop_
_entity.id
_entity.type
_entity.pdbx_description
1 polymer ?
#
loop_
_entity_poly.entity_id
_entity_poly.type
_entity_poly.pdbx_seq_one_letter_code
_entity_poly.pdbx_strand_id
1 'polypeptide(L)'
;KDSEWRLVQAQQKIRELAINIRMKEELITELIKTGKDAQALNRQYSQKISELEQEAEQVRAELSDSQKQLQELEGKEPWDPGEKRKLQEYRTRVAAAQSKAQVLCKKKQATERLVSLSAQAEKRVQELERNIQLMRRQQGQLQRRLREESEQKRRLETEVNKGQHRVKVGMGKGSCATSHLHPVAEDLELGAGRIKPAKSVLSLAEMESRLSFWSQLHCSSAVLCTAAAICTHTHMPFTSPSLRKLRNRRTDPLVLQALTDDIVRVSSRLEHLEKELTEKNGQLRHGSAHDQQQIRQEINSLRQEKDQLLKQRLELDNKLRQGTLLSPEEERILFQLDEAIEALDAAIEYKNESITCRQRVLRASASLLSQCEMNLMAKLSYLSSSETRALLCKYFDKVVTLREDQHRQHIAFSELEMQLEEQQQLVYWLEAAVERQRLEMDRQLTLQQKEHEQNMQLLL
;
A
#
# COMPACT_ATOMS: atom_id res chain seq x y z
N LYS A 1 8.15 52.14 7.45
CA LYS A 1 8.21 51.34 6.21
C LYS A 1 8.58 49.88 6.46
N ASP A 2 9.83 49.52 6.76
CA ASP A 2 10.18 48.11 7.05
C ASP A 2 9.53 47.53 8.33
N SER A 3 9.36 48.35 9.35
CA SER A 3 8.69 47.98 10.60
C SER A 3 7.20 47.71 10.43
N GLU A 4 6.51 48.50 9.60
CA GLU A 4 5.08 48.33 9.30
C GLU A 4 4.82 47.08 8.46
N TRP A 5 5.70 46.79 7.48
CA TRP A 5 5.59 45.58 6.67
C TRP A 5 5.77 44.31 7.51
N ARG A 6 6.71 44.31 8.45
CA ARG A 6 6.89 43.20 9.42
C ARG A 6 5.69 43.03 10.34
N LEU A 7 5.04 44.13 10.75
CA LEU A 7 3.84 44.07 11.59
C LEU A 7 2.64 43.45 10.84
N VAL A 8 2.41 43.86 9.59
CA VAL A 8 1.36 43.30 8.72
C VAL A 8 1.61 41.81 8.46
N GLN A 9 2.87 41.43 8.22
CA GLN A 9 3.25 40.03 8.02
C GLN A 9 3.04 39.18 9.29
N ALA A 10 3.32 39.73 10.48
CA ALA A 10 3.05 39.06 11.75
C ALA A 10 1.54 38.90 12.01
N GLN A 11 0.74 39.94 11.72
CA GLN A 11 -0.72 39.88 11.85
C GLN A 11 -1.34 38.84 10.90
N GLN A 12 -0.83 38.74 9.68
CA GLN A 12 -1.27 37.72 8.72
C GLN A 12 -0.97 36.30 9.24
N LYS A 13 0.25 36.06 9.75
CA LYS A 13 0.62 34.78 10.35
C LYS A 13 -0.23 34.42 11.57
N ILE A 14 -0.60 35.40 12.40
CA ILE A 14 -1.49 35.18 13.54
C ILE A 14 -2.87 34.74 13.07
N ARG A 15 -3.42 35.36 12.01
CA ARG A 15 -4.72 34.97 11.44
C ARG A 15 -4.69 33.56 10.84
N GLU A 16 -3.63 33.24 10.09
CA GLU A 16 -3.44 31.90 9.53
C GLU A 16 -3.32 30.82 10.61
N LEU A 17 -2.59 31.11 11.70
CA LEU A 17 -2.50 30.22 12.85
C LEU A 17 -3.84 30.06 13.55
N ALA A 18 -4.62 31.12 13.73
CA ALA A 18 -5.95 31.03 14.34
C ALA A 18 -6.90 30.14 13.53
N ILE A 19 -6.89 30.27 12.20
CA ILE A 19 -7.69 29.40 11.31
C ILE A 19 -7.21 27.95 11.43
N ASN A 20 -5.88 27.71 11.43
CA ASN A 20 -5.31 26.37 11.53
C ASN A 20 -5.65 25.70 12.88
N ILE A 21 -5.65 26.47 13.97
CA ILE A 21 -6.04 26.00 15.30
C ILE A 21 -7.52 25.59 15.29
N ARG A 22 -8.41 26.45 14.79
CA ARG A 22 -9.85 26.14 14.73
C ARG A 22 -10.15 24.89 13.91
N MET A 23 -9.53 24.75 12.74
CA MET A 23 -9.68 23.55 11.91
C MET A 23 -9.18 22.28 12.62
N LYS A 24 -8.10 22.38 13.40
CA LYS A 24 -7.59 21.25 14.18
C LYS A 24 -8.49 20.90 15.37
N GLU A 25 -9.13 21.88 16.00
CA GLU A 25 -10.11 21.67 17.07
C GLU A 25 -11.37 20.98 16.54
N GLU A 26 -11.88 21.41 15.39
CA GLU A 26 -12.99 20.74 14.69
C GLU A 26 -12.63 19.28 14.34
N LEU A 27 -11.43 19.05 13.80
CA LEU A 27 -10.95 17.70 13.50
C LEU A 27 -10.84 16.82 14.75
N ILE A 28 -10.35 17.36 15.86
CA ILE A 28 -10.29 16.63 17.14
C ILE A 28 -11.69 16.23 17.60
N THR A 29 -12.67 17.12 17.43
CA THR A 29 -14.06 16.89 17.85
C THR A 29 -14.70 15.75 17.04
N GLU A 30 -14.52 15.75 15.72
CA GLU A 30 -14.99 14.68 14.83
C GLU A 30 -14.29 13.35 15.09
N LEU A 31 -12.99 13.36 15.39
CA LEU A 31 -12.25 12.15 15.77
C LEU A 31 -12.74 11.55 17.08
N ILE A 32 -13.05 12.38 18.09
CA ILE A 32 -13.62 11.91 19.36
C ILE A 32 -15.02 11.30 19.12
N LYS A 33 -15.85 11.94 18.30
CA LYS A 33 -17.19 11.44 17.95
C LYS A 33 -17.11 10.09 17.24
N THR A 34 -16.27 10.00 16.21
CA THR A 34 -16.02 8.75 15.46
C THR A 34 -15.50 7.64 16.37
N GLY A 35 -14.62 7.97 17.33
CA GLY A 35 -14.13 7.01 18.32
C GLY A 35 -15.23 6.48 19.24
N LYS A 36 -16.18 7.34 19.66
CA LYS A 36 -17.34 6.92 20.48
C LYS A 36 -18.30 6.03 19.68
N ASP A 37 -18.56 6.37 18.43
CA ASP A 37 -19.45 5.58 17.56
C ASP A 37 -18.85 4.19 17.28
N ALA A 38 -17.55 4.12 17.04
CA ALA A 38 -16.83 2.85 16.90
C ALA A 38 -16.89 1.99 18.18
N GLN A 39 -16.74 2.61 19.37
CA GLN A 39 -16.90 1.90 20.64
C GLN A 39 -18.32 1.36 20.85
N ALA A 40 -19.35 2.11 20.46
CA ALA A 40 -20.74 1.67 20.55
C ALA A 40 -21.00 0.46 19.63
N LEU A 41 -20.52 0.50 18.39
CA LEU A 41 -20.58 -0.62 17.45
C LEU A 41 -19.85 -1.86 17.98
N ASN A 42 -18.65 -1.70 18.55
CA ASN A 42 -17.91 -2.82 19.14
C ASN A 42 -18.69 -3.50 20.27
N ARG A 43 -19.39 -2.74 21.12
CA ARG A 43 -20.25 -3.31 22.17
C ARG A 43 -21.40 -4.12 21.57
N GLN A 44 -22.03 -3.62 20.51
CA GLN A 44 -23.11 -4.33 19.80
C GLN A 44 -22.59 -5.63 19.17
N TYR A 45 -21.39 -5.61 18.57
CA TYR A 45 -20.78 -6.83 18.03
C TYR A 45 -20.43 -7.85 19.11
N SER A 46 -19.88 -7.42 20.25
CA SER A 46 -19.60 -8.31 21.38
C SER A 46 -20.87 -8.97 21.93
N GLN A 47 -21.96 -8.21 22.06
CA GLN A 47 -23.27 -8.77 22.43
C GLN A 47 -23.74 -9.79 21.40
N LYS A 48 -23.65 -9.47 20.11
CA LYS A 48 -24.10 -10.39 19.06
C LYS A 48 -23.30 -11.68 19.00
N ILE A 49 -22.00 -11.63 19.28
CA ILE A 49 -21.16 -12.82 19.39
C ILE A 49 -21.62 -13.70 20.55
N SER A 50 -21.89 -13.12 21.71
CA SER A 50 -22.36 -13.87 22.88
C SER A 50 -23.72 -14.55 22.63
N GLU A 51 -24.65 -13.89 21.94
CA GLU A 51 -25.94 -14.48 21.54
C GLU A 51 -25.74 -15.69 20.60
N LEU A 52 -24.87 -15.55 19.60
CA LEU A 52 -24.61 -16.62 18.62
C LEU A 52 -23.88 -17.81 19.27
N GLU A 53 -23.00 -17.57 20.23
CA GLU A 53 -22.34 -18.60 21.02
C GLU A 53 -23.37 -19.38 21.85
N GLN A 54 -24.28 -18.69 22.52
CA GLN A 54 -25.35 -19.33 23.30
C GLN A 54 -26.28 -20.17 22.42
N GLU A 55 -26.68 -19.67 21.25
CA GLU A 55 -27.47 -20.45 20.28
C GLU A 55 -26.70 -21.69 19.79
N ALA A 56 -25.40 -21.57 19.53
CA ALA A 56 -24.57 -22.69 19.10
C ALA A 56 -24.37 -23.75 20.19
N GLU A 57 -24.31 -23.36 21.46
CA GLU A 57 -24.28 -24.29 22.60
C GLU A 57 -25.62 -25.03 22.72
N GLN A 58 -26.74 -24.31 22.57
CA GLN A 58 -28.08 -24.88 22.64
C GLN A 58 -28.34 -25.90 21.53
N VAL A 59 -27.97 -25.58 20.28
CA VAL A 59 -28.06 -26.52 19.15
C VAL A 59 -27.17 -27.74 19.35
N ARG A 60 -25.98 -27.58 19.97
CA ARG A 60 -25.10 -28.71 20.28
C ARG A 60 -25.69 -29.64 21.35
N ALA A 61 -26.35 -29.09 22.35
CA ALA A 61 -27.07 -29.88 23.36
C ALA A 61 -28.21 -30.69 22.71
N GLU A 62 -29.06 -30.03 21.90
CA GLU A 62 -30.16 -30.70 21.18
C GLU A 62 -29.69 -31.79 20.21
N LEU A 63 -28.56 -31.57 19.53
CA LEU A 63 -27.91 -32.56 18.68
C LEU A 63 -27.47 -33.78 19.49
N SER A 64 -26.81 -33.56 20.62
CA SER A 64 -26.34 -34.64 21.50
C SER A 64 -27.50 -35.50 22.00
N ASP A 65 -28.61 -34.87 22.39
CA ASP A 65 -29.79 -35.60 22.87
C ASP A 65 -30.50 -36.34 21.74
N SER A 66 -30.61 -35.75 20.54
CA SER A 66 -31.14 -36.44 19.36
C SER A 66 -30.27 -37.62 18.93
N GLN A 67 -28.94 -37.51 19.07
CA GLN A 67 -28.00 -38.61 18.78
C GLN A 67 -28.13 -39.77 19.78
N LYS A 68 -28.33 -39.49 21.08
CA LYS A 68 -28.59 -40.52 22.08
C LYS A 68 -29.88 -41.27 21.77
N GLN A 69 -30.96 -40.55 21.45
CA GLN A 69 -32.25 -41.15 21.06
C GLN A 69 -32.15 -42.01 19.79
N LEU A 70 -31.32 -41.59 18.82
CA LEU A 70 -31.04 -42.40 17.63
C LEU A 70 -30.29 -43.68 17.97
N GLN A 71 -29.24 -43.62 18.79
CA GLN A 71 -28.49 -44.80 19.22
C GLN A 71 -29.38 -45.81 19.98
N GLU A 72 -30.30 -45.32 20.82
CA GLU A 72 -31.28 -46.15 21.53
C GLU A 72 -32.27 -46.87 20.59
N LEU A 73 -32.61 -46.24 19.46
CA LEU A 73 -33.49 -46.82 18.44
C LEU A 73 -32.75 -47.71 17.44
N GLU A 74 -31.48 -47.42 17.13
CA GLU A 74 -30.62 -48.26 16.28
C GLU A 74 -30.20 -49.57 16.97
N GLY A 75 -30.13 -49.59 18.31
CA GLY A 75 -29.85 -50.78 19.11
C GLY A 75 -31.03 -51.78 19.24
N LYS A 76 -32.23 -51.43 18.72
CA LYS A 76 -33.42 -52.29 18.71
C LYS A 76 -33.73 -52.64 17.25
N GLU A 77 -33.83 -53.93 16.91
CA GLU A 77 -34.23 -54.32 15.55
C GLU A 77 -35.63 -53.78 15.24
N PRO A 78 -35.81 -52.94 14.19
CA PRO A 78 -37.11 -52.32 13.92
C PRO A 78 -38.04 -53.30 13.20
N TRP A 79 -38.97 -53.90 13.95
CA TRP A 79 -39.97 -54.83 13.39
C TRP A 79 -41.17 -54.11 12.75
N ASP A 80 -41.41 -52.84 13.11
CA ASP A 80 -42.58 -52.05 12.66
C ASP A 80 -42.20 -50.96 11.62
N PRO A 81 -42.91 -50.85 10.47
CA PRO A 81 -42.80 -49.72 9.55
C PRO A 81 -42.87 -48.33 10.20
N GLY A 82 -43.59 -48.18 11.32
CA GLY A 82 -43.66 -46.94 12.08
C GLY A 82 -42.34 -46.56 12.76
N GLU A 83 -41.59 -47.54 13.27
CA GLU A 83 -40.27 -47.32 13.90
C GLU A 83 -39.20 -46.97 12.86
N LYS A 84 -39.26 -47.61 11.68
CA LYS A 84 -38.37 -47.26 10.55
C LYS A 84 -38.57 -45.83 10.07
N ARG A 85 -39.82 -45.34 10.02
CA ARG A 85 -40.12 -43.94 9.67
C ARG A 85 -39.58 -42.95 10.71
N LYS A 86 -39.78 -43.22 12.00
CA LYS A 86 -39.23 -42.39 13.09
C LYS A 86 -37.70 -42.37 13.05
N LEU A 87 -37.05 -43.52 12.85
CA LEU A 87 -35.60 -43.62 12.72
C LEU A 87 -35.07 -42.76 11.55
N GLN A 88 -35.73 -42.83 10.40
CA GLN A 88 -35.39 -42.03 9.22
C GLN A 88 -35.57 -40.53 9.50
N GLU A 89 -36.63 -40.14 10.20
CA GLU A 89 -36.93 -38.76 10.57
C GLU A 89 -35.87 -38.19 11.52
N TYR A 90 -35.44 -38.98 12.52
CA TYR A 90 -34.31 -38.61 13.38
C TYR A 90 -32.98 -38.52 12.61
N ARG A 91 -32.72 -39.41 11.64
CA ARG A 91 -31.52 -39.33 10.79
C ARG A 91 -31.49 -38.03 9.98
N THR A 92 -32.61 -37.64 9.38
CA THR A 92 -32.71 -36.35 8.68
C THR A 92 -32.53 -35.16 9.63
N ARG A 93 -33.07 -35.24 10.85
CA ARG A 93 -32.92 -34.18 11.87
C ARG A 93 -31.47 -34.05 12.34
N VAL A 94 -30.77 -35.16 12.55
CA VAL A 94 -29.34 -35.16 12.92
C VAL A 94 -28.49 -34.63 11.78
N ALA A 95 -28.75 -35.03 10.52
CA ALA A 95 -28.03 -34.49 9.37
C ALA A 95 -28.23 -32.97 9.22
N ALA A 96 -29.45 -32.47 9.42
CA ALA A 96 -29.74 -31.04 9.39
C ALA A 96 -29.00 -30.29 10.52
N ALA A 97 -29.02 -30.81 11.74
CA ALA A 97 -28.33 -30.22 12.88
C ALA A 97 -26.79 -30.25 12.73
N GLN A 98 -26.23 -31.32 12.15
CA GLN A 98 -24.81 -31.39 11.78
C GLN A 98 -24.42 -30.33 10.75
N SER A 99 -25.25 -30.12 9.72
CA SER A 99 -25.02 -29.05 8.73
C SER A 99 -25.05 -27.66 9.37
N LYS A 100 -26.02 -27.40 10.29
CA LYS A 100 -26.13 -26.14 11.03
C LYS A 100 -24.90 -25.92 11.93
N ALA A 101 -24.44 -26.95 12.63
CA ALA A 101 -23.24 -26.89 13.46
C ALA A 101 -21.98 -26.60 12.64
N GLN A 102 -21.85 -27.18 11.44
CA GLN A 102 -20.73 -26.92 10.55
C GLN A 102 -20.70 -25.46 10.05
N VAL A 103 -21.86 -24.90 9.69
CA VAL A 103 -21.97 -23.48 9.29
C VAL A 103 -21.61 -22.55 10.46
N LEU A 104 -22.10 -22.85 11.67
CA LEU A 104 -21.77 -22.08 12.87
C LEU A 104 -20.28 -22.15 13.21
N CYS A 105 -19.64 -23.32 13.05
CA CYS A 105 -18.20 -23.48 13.25
C CYS A 105 -17.39 -22.63 12.25
N LYS A 106 -17.79 -22.62 10.97
CA LYS A 106 -17.17 -21.75 9.95
C LYS A 106 -17.37 -20.27 10.27
N LYS A 107 -18.55 -19.87 10.75
CA LYS A 107 -18.83 -18.49 11.19
C LYS A 107 -17.95 -18.11 12.39
N LYS A 108 -17.82 -18.99 13.39
CA LYS A 108 -16.94 -18.79 14.55
C LYS A 108 -15.48 -18.57 14.14
N GLN A 109 -14.96 -19.40 13.24
CA GLN A 109 -13.59 -19.23 12.73
C GLN A 109 -13.41 -17.90 11.97
N ALA A 110 -14.41 -17.48 11.20
CA ALA A 110 -14.37 -16.18 10.51
C ALA A 110 -14.36 -15.02 11.53
N THR A 111 -15.16 -15.09 12.58
CA THR A 111 -15.18 -14.07 13.64
C THR A 111 -13.88 -14.04 14.44
N GLU A 112 -13.28 -15.19 14.77
CA GLU A 112 -11.97 -15.25 15.45
C GLU A 112 -10.86 -14.62 14.60
N ARG A 113 -10.89 -14.84 13.29
CA ARG A 113 -9.98 -14.17 12.34
C ARG A 113 -10.20 -12.65 12.31
N LEU A 114 -11.44 -12.18 12.38
CA LEU A 114 -11.71 -10.74 12.45
C LEU A 114 -11.21 -10.12 13.76
N VAL A 115 -11.38 -10.80 14.89
CA VAL A 115 -10.87 -10.34 16.19
C VAL A 115 -9.34 -10.29 16.20
N SER A 116 -8.66 -11.27 15.62
CA SER A 116 -7.19 -11.27 15.55
C SER A 116 -6.65 -10.15 14.65
N LEU A 117 -7.31 -9.87 13.52
CA LEU A 117 -6.99 -8.73 12.65
C LEU A 117 -7.24 -7.39 13.36
N SER A 118 -8.34 -7.27 14.11
CA SER A 118 -8.63 -6.08 14.92
C SER A 118 -7.56 -5.84 15.99
N ALA A 119 -7.17 -6.90 16.72
CA ALA A 119 -6.10 -6.82 17.72
C ALA A 119 -4.74 -6.43 17.09
N GLN A 120 -4.47 -6.88 15.86
CA GLN A 120 -3.27 -6.46 15.12
C GLN A 120 -3.32 -4.99 14.71
N ALA A 121 -4.49 -4.49 14.30
CA ALA A 121 -4.69 -3.08 13.99
C ALA A 121 -4.50 -2.19 15.22
N GLU A 122 -5.06 -2.57 16.39
CA GLU A 122 -4.86 -1.85 17.65
C GLU A 122 -3.38 -1.77 18.06
N LYS A 123 -2.61 -2.86 17.88
CA LYS A 123 -1.15 -2.84 18.14
C LYS A 123 -0.43 -1.83 17.25
N ARG A 124 -0.78 -1.77 15.96
CA ARG A 124 -0.22 -0.79 15.01
C ARG A 124 -0.57 0.64 15.40
N VAL A 125 -1.82 0.88 15.83
CA VAL A 125 -2.25 2.21 16.32
C VAL A 125 -1.43 2.62 17.55
N GLN A 126 -1.28 1.75 18.54
CA GLN A 126 -0.47 2.04 19.74
C GLN A 126 1.00 2.34 19.40
N GLU A 127 1.57 1.64 18.42
CA GLU A 127 2.94 1.91 17.96
C GLU A 127 3.05 3.27 17.28
N LEU A 128 2.09 3.65 16.43
CA LEU A 128 2.02 4.98 15.83
C LEU A 128 1.84 6.07 16.90
N GLU A 129 1.03 5.86 17.93
CA GLU A 129 0.88 6.80 19.04
C GLU A 129 2.19 7.01 19.80
N ARG A 130 2.93 5.94 20.10
CA ARG A 130 4.27 6.03 20.72
C ARG A 130 5.23 6.84 19.84
N ASN A 131 5.21 6.63 18.53
CA ASN A 131 6.03 7.38 17.58
C ASN A 131 5.65 8.86 17.52
N ILE A 132 4.35 9.19 17.53
CA ILE A 132 3.88 10.58 17.57
C ILE A 132 4.30 11.26 18.87
N GLN A 133 4.22 10.58 20.01
CA GLN A 133 4.70 11.11 21.29
C GLN A 133 6.20 11.39 21.26
N LEU A 134 7.00 10.49 20.68
CA LEU A 134 8.44 10.71 20.50
C LEU A 134 8.72 11.94 19.62
N MET A 135 8.04 12.07 18.48
CA MET A 135 8.18 13.21 17.59
C MET A 135 7.76 14.53 18.27
N ARG A 136 6.70 14.53 19.09
CA ARG A 136 6.30 15.72 19.88
C ARG A 136 7.38 16.14 20.87
N ARG A 137 8.01 15.17 21.56
CA ARG A 137 9.14 15.45 22.47
C ARG A 137 10.33 16.06 21.72
N GLN A 138 10.67 15.49 20.56
CA GLN A 138 11.73 16.01 19.70
C GLN A 138 11.42 17.43 19.20
N GLN A 139 10.19 17.67 18.74
CA GLN A 139 9.74 19.00 18.33
C GLN A 139 9.85 20.02 19.47
N GLY A 140 9.46 19.64 20.70
CA GLY A 140 9.59 20.49 21.88
C GLY A 140 11.05 20.77 22.27
N GLN A 141 11.97 19.83 22.05
CA GLN A 141 13.41 20.06 22.25
C GLN A 141 13.97 21.04 21.22
N LEU A 142 13.62 20.85 19.94
CA LEU A 142 14.05 21.75 18.87
C LEU A 142 13.50 23.16 19.06
N GLN A 143 12.24 23.31 19.47
CA GLN A 143 11.65 24.61 19.77
C GLN A 143 12.32 25.32 20.95
N ARG A 144 12.77 24.58 21.97
CA ARG A 144 13.53 25.18 23.09
C ARG A 144 14.88 25.69 22.63
N ARG A 145 15.65 24.86 21.90
CA ARG A 145 16.94 25.27 21.31
C ARG A 145 16.79 26.49 20.41
N LEU A 146 15.74 26.53 19.59
CA LEU A 146 15.48 27.67 18.72
C LEU A 146 15.22 28.97 19.51
N ARG A 147 14.51 28.89 20.65
CA ARG A 147 14.32 30.04 21.55
C ARG A 147 15.64 30.48 22.17
N GLU A 148 16.43 29.54 22.66
CA GLU A 148 17.76 29.82 23.24
C GLU A 148 18.67 30.52 22.21
N GLU A 149 18.75 30.02 20.98
CA GLU A 149 19.51 30.64 19.88
C GLU A 149 18.96 32.04 19.52
N SER A 150 17.64 32.22 19.53
CA SER A 150 17.01 33.52 19.26
C SER A 150 17.30 34.54 20.37
N GLU A 151 17.35 34.09 21.62
CA GLU A 151 17.73 34.92 22.76
C GLU A 151 19.21 35.27 22.74
N GLN A 152 20.09 34.32 22.41
CA GLN A 152 21.51 34.57 22.21
C GLN A 152 21.74 35.58 21.09
N LYS A 153 21.05 35.44 19.95
CA LYS A 153 21.09 36.40 18.85
C LYS A 153 20.70 37.80 19.30
N ARG A 154 19.60 37.97 20.05
CA ARG A 154 19.22 39.29 20.60
C ARG A 154 20.31 39.88 21.50
N ARG A 155 20.94 39.08 22.35
CA ARG A 155 22.03 39.54 23.23
C ARG A 155 23.20 40.06 22.39
N LEU A 156 23.64 39.29 21.39
CA LEU A 156 24.71 39.69 20.49
C LEU A 156 24.34 40.94 19.67
N GLU A 157 23.11 41.06 19.19
CA GLU A 157 22.63 42.27 18.50
C GLU A 157 22.70 43.50 19.41
N THR A 158 22.36 43.37 20.70
CA THR A 158 22.50 44.49 21.65
C THR A 158 23.97 44.85 21.91
N GLU A 159 24.86 43.87 21.99
CA GLU A 159 26.31 44.08 22.11
C GLU A 159 26.88 44.81 20.88
N VAL A 160 26.51 44.36 19.67
CA VAL A 160 26.90 44.97 18.39
C VAL A 160 26.37 46.40 18.28
N ASN A 161 25.10 46.65 18.65
CA ASN A 161 24.51 47.98 18.62
C ASN A 161 25.18 48.95 19.61
N LYS A 162 25.57 48.48 20.80
CA LYS A 162 26.37 49.24 21.76
C LYS A 162 27.76 49.53 21.20
N GLY A 163 28.41 48.55 20.57
CA GLY A 163 29.70 48.71 19.88
C GLY A 163 29.63 49.77 18.78
N GLN A 164 28.61 49.71 17.91
CA GLN A 164 28.38 50.72 16.88
C GLN A 164 28.13 52.11 17.45
N HIS A 165 27.36 52.25 18.53
CA HIS A 165 27.19 53.54 19.21
C HIS A 165 28.52 54.09 19.75
N ARG A 166 29.36 53.25 20.35
CA ARG A 166 30.69 53.66 20.84
C ARG A 166 31.62 54.12 19.71
N VAL A 167 31.62 53.41 18.58
CA VAL A 167 32.39 53.81 17.37
C VAL A 167 31.86 55.14 16.82
N LYS A 168 30.54 55.32 16.75
CA LYS A 168 29.91 56.55 16.25
C LYS A 168 30.20 57.77 17.13
N VAL A 169 30.21 57.59 18.46
CA VAL A 169 30.61 58.64 19.42
C VAL A 169 32.12 58.90 19.39
N GLY A 170 32.95 57.88 19.16
CA GLY A 170 34.39 58.02 18.96
C GLY A 170 34.74 58.79 17.68
N MET A 171 34.04 58.53 16.58
CA MET A 171 34.21 59.27 15.32
C MET A 171 33.68 60.71 15.39
N GLY A 172 32.68 60.99 16.23
CA GLY A 172 32.22 62.36 16.52
C GLY A 172 33.18 63.19 17.39
N LYS A 173 34.17 62.56 18.04
CA LYS A 173 35.22 63.23 18.83
C LYS A 173 36.57 63.33 18.08
N GLY A 174 36.66 62.79 16.87
CA GLY A 174 37.88 62.73 16.06
C GLY A 174 38.04 63.85 15.04
N SER A 175 37.72 65.11 15.40
CA SER A 175 38.12 66.29 14.62
C SER A 175 39.01 67.20 15.47
N CYS A 176 40.10 66.65 16.01
CA CYS A 176 41.30 67.38 16.37
C CYS A 176 42.45 66.36 16.56
N ALA A 177 43.64 66.71 16.09
CA ALA A 177 44.92 66.01 16.22
C ALA A 177 45.21 64.85 15.23
N THR A 178 45.79 65.29 14.11
CA THR A 178 46.94 64.78 13.36
C THR A 178 47.75 63.58 13.91
N SER A 179 48.17 62.75 12.93
CA SER A 179 49.48 62.09 12.78
C SER A 179 49.72 60.67 13.34
N HIS A 180 49.98 59.78 12.36
CA HIS A 180 51.07 58.79 12.30
C HIS A 180 50.94 57.37 12.92
N LEU A 181 51.29 56.39 12.06
CA LEU A 181 51.81 55.02 12.23
C LEU A 181 50.85 53.80 12.20
N HIS A 182 51.06 52.96 11.17
CA HIS A 182 50.94 51.48 11.17
C HIS A 182 52.18 50.86 11.86
N PRO A 183 52.32 49.52 12.02
CA PRO A 183 51.37 48.40 12.23
C PRO A 183 51.83 47.46 13.39
N VAL A 184 50.95 46.66 14.02
CA VAL A 184 51.33 45.37 14.64
C VAL A 184 50.15 44.41 14.60
N ALA A 185 50.34 43.26 13.95
CA ALA A 185 49.51 42.08 14.10
C ALA A 185 50.33 41.07 14.92
N GLU A 186 49.85 40.72 16.11
CA GLU A 186 50.32 39.58 16.89
C GLU A 186 49.12 38.97 17.64
N ASP A 187 48.81 37.74 17.22
CA ASP A 187 48.29 36.56 17.93
C ASP A 187 47.50 36.72 19.23
N LEU A 188 46.26 36.20 19.20
CA LEU A 188 45.65 35.54 20.35
C LEU A 188 44.91 34.28 19.88
N GLU A 189 45.61 33.14 19.94
CA GLU A 189 45.02 31.80 19.98
C GLU A 189 44.30 31.60 21.32
N LEU A 190 43.03 31.16 21.32
CA LEU A 190 42.46 30.34 22.40
C LEU A 190 41.27 29.49 21.90
N GLY A 191 41.46 28.17 21.91
CA GLY A 191 40.43 27.24 22.41
C GLY A 191 39.53 26.49 21.42
N ALA A 192 40.08 25.72 20.47
CA ALA A 192 39.31 24.71 19.73
C ALA A 192 39.14 23.42 20.57
N GLY A 193 38.01 23.29 21.28
CA GLY A 193 37.62 22.05 21.96
C GLY A 193 37.21 20.95 20.97
N ARG A 194 38.03 19.91 20.85
CA ARG A 194 37.70 18.67 20.12
C ARG A 194 36.56 17.93 20.81
N ILE A 195 35.42 17.80 20.14
CA ILE A 195 34.42 16.75 20.41
C ILE A 195 34.76 15.57 19.50
N LYS A 196 35.16 14.43 20.09
CA LYS A 196 35.27 13.15 19.38
C LYS A 196 33.86 12.59 19.13
N PRO A 197 33.50 12.15 17.91
CA PRO A 197 32.46 11.15 17.76
C PRO A 197 33.10 9.77 17.57
N ALA A 198 32.85 8.86 18.50
CA ALA A 198 33.02 7.44 18.27
C ALA A 198 31.79 6.93 17.50
N LYS A 199 31.98 6.60 16.22
CA LYS A 199 31.44 5.45 15.49
C LYS A 199 31.75 5.62 14.00
N SER A 200 32.64 4.76 13.51
CA SER A 200 32.83 4.38 12.10
C SER A 200 32.64 5.51 11.08
N VAL A 201 33.59 6.44 11.05
CA VAL A 201 33.79 7.31 9.88
C VAL A 201 34.88 6.64 9.07
N LEU A 202 34.49 5.98 7.98
CA LEU A 202 35.44 5.61 6.94
C LEU A 202 36.19 6.88 6.52
N SER A 203 37.51 6.78 6.40
CA SER A 203 38.37 7.92 6.06
C SER A 203 37.89 8.53 4.73
N LEU A 204 37.94 9.87 4.59
CA LEU A 204 37.64 10.55 3.33
C LEU A 204 38.47 9.96 2.17
N ALA A 205 39.69 9.49 2.45
CA ALA A 205 40.56 8.80 1.50
C ALA A 205 40.08 7.37 1.14
N GLU A 206 39.47 6.63 2.07
CA GLU A 206 38.83 5.34 1.79
C GLU A 206 37.54 5.53 0.98
N MET A 207 36.81 6.61 1.23
CA MET A 207 35.60 6.97 0.51
C MET A 207 35.91 7.42 -0.93
N GLU A 208 36.97 8.20 -1.13
CA GLU A 208 37.49 8.57 -2.45
C GLU A 208 38.07 7.36 -3.20
N SER A 209 38.76 6.45 -2.51
CA SER A 209 39.18 5.15 -3.10
C SER A 209 38.00 4.28 -3.51
N ARG A 210 36.92 4.23 -2.71
CA ARG A 210 35.70 3.49 -3.07
C ARG A 210 34.95 4.16 -4.21
N LEU A 211 34.78 5.48 -4.20
CA LEU A 211 34.14 6.23 -5.29
C LEU A 211 34.94 6.15 -6.60
N SER A 212 36.28 6.18 -6.54
CA SER A 212 37.13 6.00 -7.72
C SER A 212 37.14 4.56 -8.21
N PHE A 213 37.16 3.56 -7.32
CA PHE A 213 37.00 2.15 -7.65
C PHE A 213 35.64 1.86 -8.31
N TRP A 214 34.55 2.43 -7.78
CA TRP A 214 33.22 2.30 -8.35
C TRP A 214 33.04 3.12 -9.63
N SER A 215 33.62 4.32 -9.74
CA SER A 215 33.67 5.06 -11.01
C SER A 215 34.43 4.28 -12.07
N GLN A 216 35.53 3.61 -11.73
CA GLN A 216 36.24 2.69 -12.63
C GLN A 216 35.42 1.44 -12.98
N LEU A 217 34.66 0.86 -12.03
CA LEU A 217 33.82 -0.31 -12.25
C LEU A 217 32.58 0.03 -13.09
N HIS A 218 31.93 1.17 -12.85
CA HIS A 218 30.79 1.67 -13.61
C HIS A 218 31.19 2.18 -14.99
N CYS A 219 32.35 2.84 -15.12
CA CYS A 219 32.91 3.16 -16.43
C CYS A 219 33.31 1.88 -17.17
N SER A 220 33.91 0.88 -16.51
CA SER A 220 34.24 -0.40 -17.16
C SER A 220 32.98 -1.18 -17.54
N SER A 221 31.94 -1.19 -16.71
CA SER A 221 30.65 -1.83 -16.99
C SER A 221 29.87 -1.09 -18.08
N ALA A 222 29.83 0.25 -18.06
CA ALA A 222 29.21 1.05 -19.10
C ALA A 222 29.97 0.97 -20.43
N VAL A 223 31.32 0.90 -20.39
CA VAL A 223 32.17 0.65 -21.56
C VAL A 223 32.00 -0.78 -22.08
N LEU A 224 31.82 -1.78 -21.20
CA LEU A 224 31.51 -3.16 -21.62
C LEU A 224 30.09 -3.29 -22.19
N CYS A 225 29.09 -2.61 -21.62
CA CYS A 225 27.73 -2.59 -22.14
C CYS A 225 27.61 -1.81 -23.46
N THR A 226 28.32 -0.68 -23.60
CA THR A 226 28.39 0.05 -24.88
C THR A 226 29.23 -0.69 -25.90
N ALA A 227 30.35 -1.33 -25.52
CA ALA A 227 31.11 -2.19 -26.42
C ALA A 227 30.32 -3.45 -26.83
N ALA A 228 29.54 -4.06 -25.94
CA ALA A 228 28.64 -5.17 -26.29
C ALA A 228 27.52 -4.72 -27.24
N ALA A 229 26.97 -3.51 -27.04
CA ALA A 229 25.96 -2.92 -27.92
C ALA A 229 26.53 -2.43 -29.28
N ILE A 230 27.82 -2.12 -29.37
CA ILE A 230 28.51 -1.74 -30.62
C ILE A 230 29.01 -3.00 -31.37
N CYS A 231 29.44 -4.04 -30.64
CA CYS A 231 29.87 -5.32 -31.23
C CYS A 231 28.72 -6.13 -31.84
N THR A 232 27.46 -5.92 -31.43
CA THR A 232 26.29 -6.53 -32.10
C THR A 232 25.98 -5.87 -33.44
N HIS A 233 26.57 -4.71 -33.76
CA HIS A 233 26.25 -3.96 -34.99
C HIS A 233 27.41 -3.73 -35.97
N THR A 234 28.69 -3.94 -35.60
CA THR A 234 29.80 -3.82 -36.56
C THR A 234 30.99 -4.73 -36.20
N HIS A 235 31.37 -5.64 -37.10
CA HIS A 235 32.65 -6.36 -37.06
C HIS A 235 33.81 -5.39 -37.35
N MET A 236 34.54 -4.92 -36.33
CA MET A 236 35.89 -4.37 -36.49
C MET A 236 36.80 -4.67 -35.28
N PRO A 237 38.08 -5.07 -35.49
CA PRO A 237 38.98 -5.44 -34.41
C PRO A 237 39.74 -4.21 -33.90
N PHE A 238 39.67 -3.92 -32.59
CA PHE A 238 40.50 -2.89 -31.97
C PHE A 238 41.66 -3.54 -31.21
N THR A 239 42.85 -3.47 -31.80
CA THR A 239 44.14 -3.81 -31.20
C THR A 239 44.69 -2.58 -30.47
N SER A 240 44.76 -2.62 -29.13
CA SER A 240 45.61 -1.69 -28.39
C SER A 240 46.36 -2.38 -27.23
N PRO A 241 47.64 -2.05 -26.96
CA PRO A 241 48.54 -2.91 -26.17
C PRO A 241 48.44 -2.72 -24.65
N SER A 242 47.56 -1.83 -24.17
CA SER A 242 47.60 -1.34 -22.78
C SER A 242 46.89 -2.25 -21.76
N LEU A 243 46.18 -3.29 -22.20
CA LEU A 243 45.46 -4.23 -21.32
C LEU A 243 46.25 -5.48 -20.92
N ARG A 244 47.55 -5.56 -21.21
CA ARG A 244 48.38 -6.72 -20.79
C ARG A 244 48.83 -6.68 -19.33
N LYS A 245 48.72 -5.53 -18.63
CA LYS A 245 49.23 -5.41 -17.25
C LYS A 245 48.22 -5.65 -16.12
N LEU A 246 46.91 -5.72 -16.40
CA LEU A 246 45.91 -6.11 -15.37
C LEU A 246 45.60 -7.62 -15.33
N ARG A 247 46.07 -8.41 -16.30
CA ARG A 247 45.87 -9.86 -16.37
C ARG A 247 46.88 -10.66 -15.53
N ASN A 248 47.29 -10.14 -14.36
CA ASN A 248 48.21 -10.84 -13.46
C ASN A 248 47.80 -10.79 -11.98
N ARG A 249 46.51 -10.54 -11.68
CA ARG A 249 45.90 -11.05 -10.46
C ARG A 249 45.05 -12.25 -10.85
N ARG A 250 45.52 -13.46 -10.46
CA ARG A 250 44.80 -14.72 -10.61
C ARG A 250 43.41 -14.56 -9.99
N THR A 251 42.43 -14.28 -10.83
CA THR A 251 41.03 -14.58 -10.57
C THR A 251 40.79 -15.87 -11.32
N ASP A 252 40.37 -16.91 -10.60
CA ASP A 252 40.18 -18.23 -11.19
C ASP A 252 39.16 -18.12 -12.34
N PRO A 253 39.45 -18.66 -13.54
CA PRO A 253 38.58 -18.52 -14.71
C PRO A 253 37.14 -18.98 -14.44
N LEU A 254 36.99 -19.98 -13.56
CA LEU A 254 35.71 -20.53 -13.13
C LEU A 254 34.88 -19.55 -12.31
N VAL A 255 35.51 -18.71 -11.48
CA VAL A 255 34.81 -17.70 -10.66
C VAL A 255 34.33 -16.54 -11.52
N LEU A 256 35.12 -16.15 -12.53
CA LEU A 256 34.73 -15.12 -13.48
C LEU A 256 33.58 -15.58 -14.39
N GLN A 257 33.60 -16.86 -14.80
CA GLN A 257 32.51 -17.49 -15.57
C GLN A 257 31.22 -17.54 -14.75
N ALA A 258 31.28 -18.03 -13.50
CA ALA A 258 30.13 -18.12 -12.62
C ALA A 258 29.52 -16.75 -12.31
N LEU A 259 30.35 -15.74 -12.04
CA LEU A 259 29.88 -14.37 -11.85
C LEU A 259 29.25 -13.79 -13.12
N THR A 260 29.77 -14.12 -14.31
CA THR A 260 29.19 -13.68 -15.58
C THR A 260 27.83 -14.33 -15.82
N ASP A 261 27.70 -15.63 -15.54
CA ASP A 261 26.44 -16.36 -15.67
C ASP A 261 25.38 -15.85 -14.68
N ASP A 262 25.77 -15.51 -13.45
CA ASP A 262 24.85 -14.95 -12.46
C ASP A 262 24.46 -13.50 -12.78
N ILE A 263 25.37 -12.69 -13.33
CA ILE A 263 25.03 -11.35 -13.84
C ILE A 263 24.04 -11.45 -14.99
N VAL A 264 24.23 -12.39 -15.93
CA VAL A 264 23.30 -12.62 -17.05
C VAL A 264 21.93 -13.08 -16.52
N ARG A 265 21.90 -14.00 -15.54
CA ARG A 265 20.67 -14.48 -14.91
C ARG A 265 19.91 -13.39 -14.16
N VAL A 266 20.63 -12.54 -13.42
CA VAL A 266 20.03 -11.40 -12.70
C VAL A 266 19.55 -10.34 -13.70
N SER A 267 20.28 -10.11 -14.79
CA SER A 267 19.88 -9.18 -15.85
C SER A 267 18.63 -9.67 -16.57
N SER A 268 18.55 -10.95 -16.93
CA SER A 268 17.36 -11.53 -17.57
C SER A 268 16.14 -11.46 -16.66
N ARG A 269 16.33 -11.63 -15.34
CA ARG A 269 15.23 -11.53 -14.39
C ARG A 269 14.81 -10.10 -14.09
N LEU A 270 15.75 -9.15 -14.10
CA LEU A 270 15.44 -7.73 -14.05
C LEU A 270 14.65 -7.30 -15.29
N GLU A 271 15.05 -7.74 -16.48
CA GLU A 271 14.30 -7.51 -17.72
C GLU A 271 12.91 -8.12 -17.66
N HIS A 272 12.77 -9.32 -17.09
CA HIS A 272 11.46 -9.96 -16.91
C HIS A 272 10.58 -9.15 -15.94
N LEU A 273 11.11 -8.73 -14.80
CA LEU A 273 10.38 -7.90 -13.83
C LEU A 273 10.03 -6.52 -14.41
N GLU A 274 10.89 -5.93 -15.25
CA GLU A 274 10.60 -4.67 -15.94
C GLU A 274 9.49 -4.86 -16.99
N LYS A 275 9.48 -5.99 -17.70
CA LYS A 275 8.37 -6.39 -18.58
C LYS A 275 7.07 -6.59 -17.81
N GLU A 276 7.10 -7.31 -16.69
CA GLU A 276 5.91 -7.48 -15.84
C GLU A 276 5.42 -6.14 -15.26
N LEU A 277 6.32 -5.27 -14.82
CA LEU A 277 5.96 -3.95 -14.28
C LEU A 277 5.34 -3.06 -15.35
N THR A 278 5.89 -3.06 -16.57
CA THR A 278 5.34 -2.32 -17.71
C THR A 278 3.99 -2.89 -18.13
N GLU A 279 3.83 -4.21 -18.12
CA GLU A 279 2.56 -4.88 -18.41
C GLU A 279 1.50 -4.60 -17.34
N LYS A 280 1.85 -4.66 -16.05
CA LYS A 280 0.97 -4.28 -14.93
C LYS A 280 0.58 -2.80 -14.95
N ASN A 281 1.51 -1.92 -15.28
CA ASN A 281 1.21 -0.50 -15.49
C ASN A 281 0.30 -0.28 -16.70
N GLY A 282 0.51 -1.05 -17.78
CA GLY A 282 -0.38 -1.10 -18.94
C GLY A 282 -1.78 -1.53 -18.54
N GLN A 283 -1.93 -2.63 -17.81
CA GLN A 283 -3.20 -3.15 -17.29
C GLN A 283 -3.92 -2.13 -16.41
N LEU A 284 -3.22 -1.41 -15.52
CA LEU A 284 -3.82 -0.37 -14.68
C LEU A 284 -4.29 0.85 -15.49
N ARG A 285 -3.52 1.28 -16.49
CA ARG A 285 -3.91 2.36 -17.40
C ARG A 285 -5.09 1.96 -18.29
N HIS A 286 -5.06 0.74 -18.82
CA HIS A 286 -6.12 0.20 -19.65
C HIS A 286 -7.39 -0.05 -18.85
N GLY A 287 -7.30 -0.54 -17.61
CA GLY A 287 -8.46 -0.68 -16.71
C GLY A 287 -9.13 0.66 -16.46
N SER A 288 -8.37 1.69 -16.07
CA SER A 288 -8.95 3.02 -15.83
C SER A 288 -9.52 3.68 -17.10
N ALA A 289 -8.91 3.45 -18.26
CA ALA A 289 -9.41 3.98 -19.53
C ALA A 289 -10.64 3.19 -20.02
N HIS A 290 -10.66 1.89 -19.78
CA HIS A 290 -11.76 1.00 -20.09
C HIS A 290 -12.99 1.34 -19.25
N ASP A 291 -12.83 1.55 -17.94
CA ASP A 291 -13.90 1.97 -17.04
C ASP A 291 -14.51 3.31 -17.50
N GLN A 292 -13.67 4.28 -17.89
CA GLN A 292 -14.15 5.55 -18.42
C GLN A 292 -14.92 5.36 -19.74
N GLN A 293 -14.47 4.44 -20.60
CA GLN A 293 -15.13 4.13 -21.86
C GLN A 293 -16.46 3.40 -21.65
N GLN A 294 -16.53 2.49 -20.67
CA GLN A 294 -17.77 1.81 -20.27
C GLN A 294 -18.81 2.82 -19.77
N ILE A 295 -18.44 3.75 -18.89
CA ILE A 295 -19.37 4.79 -18.41
C ILE A 295 -19.88 5.65 -19.59
N ARG A 296 -19.02 5.95 -20.58
CA ARG A 296 -19.44 6.66 -21.80
C ARG A 296 -20.40 5.85 -22.66
N GLN A 297 -20.21 4.54 -22.77
CA GLN A 297 -21.14 3.65 -23.48
C GLN A 297 -22.49 3.61 -22.78
N GLU A 298 -22.50 3.48 -21.45
CA GLU A 298 -23.73 3.51 -20.65
C GLU A 298 -24.48 4.85 -20.78
N ILE A 299 -23.76 5.99 -20.77
CA ILE A 299 -24.36 7.31 -21.03
C ILE A 299 -25.02 7.34 -22.42
N ASN A 300 -24.39 6.75 -23.43
CA ASN A 300 -24.98 6.69 -24.78
C ASN A 300 -26.23 5.80 -24.81
N SER A 301 -26.25 4.68 -24.10
CA SER A 301 -27.44 3.83 -23.96
C SER A 301 -28.59 4.57 -23.28
N LEU A 302 -28.32 5.27 -22.17
CA LEU A 302 -29.32 6.08 -21.45
C LEU A 302 -29.87 7.21 -22.34
N ARG A 303 -29.04 7.82 -23.18
CA ARG A 303 -29.49 8.82 -24.17
C ARG A 303 -30.41 8.20 -25.22
N GLN A 304 -30.09 7.01 -25.72
CA GLN A 304 -30.96 6.31 -26.69
C GLN A 304 -32.31 5.94 -26.08
N GLU A 305 -32.33 5.50 -24.82
CA GLU A 305 -33.57 5.21 -24.10
C GLU A 305 -34.40 6.49 -23.88
N LYS A 306 -33.75 7.58 -23.47
CA LYS A 306 -34.38 8.90 -23.35
C LYS A 306 -35.03 9.34 -24.66
N ASP A 307 -34.34 9.19 -25.78
CA ASP A 307 -34.87 9.53 -27.11
C ASP A 307 -36.09 8.70 -27.49
N GLN A 308 -36.19 7.45 -27.01
CA GLN A 308 -37.37 6.61 -27.21
C GLN A 308 -38.56 7.08 -26.37
N LEU A 309 -38.34 7.41 -25.09
CA LEU A 309 -39.38 7.96 -24.22
C LEU A 309 -39.89 9.31 -24.72
N LEU A 310 -38.99 10.17 -25.20
CA LEU A 310 -39.36 11.45 -25.82
C LEU A 310 -40.24 11.27 -27.06
N LYS A 311 -39.99 10.25 -27.88
CA LYS A 311 -40.85 9.94 -29.04
C LYS A 311 -42.26 9.52 -28.61
N GLN A 312 -42.37 8.64 -27.62
CA GLN A 312 -43.66 8.20 -27.06
C GLN A 312 -44.43 9.39 -26.45
N ARG A 313 -43.72 10.27 -25.74
CA ARG A 313 -44.28 11.49 -25.16
C ARG A 313 -44.80 12.45 -26.25
N LEU A 314 -44.03 12.63 -27.33
CA LEU A 314 -44.43 13.44 -28.49
C LEU A 314 -45.67 12.87 -29.21
N GLU A 315 -45.85 11.55 -29.24
CA GLU A 315 -47.06 10.93 -29.81
C GLU A 315 -48.32 11.30 -29.02
N LEU A 316 -48.25 11.29 -27.69
CA LEU A 316 -49.35 11.73 -26.81
C LEU A 316 -49.61 13.24 -26.94
N ASP A 317 -48.55 14.06 -27.01
CA ASP A 317 -48.69 15.50 -27.29
C ASP A 317 -49.38 15.78 -28.62
N ASN A 318 -49.06 15.00 -29.67
CA ASN A 318 -49.65 15.18 -30.98
C ASN A 318 -51.16 14.83 -30.96
N LYS A 319 -51.58 13.80 -30.22
CA LYS A 319 -53.01 13.51 -29.99
C LYS A 319 -53.72 14.69 -29.32
N LEU A 320 -53.12 15.26 -28.27
CA LEU A 320 -53.65 16.44 -27.60
C LEU A 320 -53.76 17.64 -28.55
N ARG A 321 -52.73 17.90 -29.37
CA ARG A 321 -52.70 18.99 -30.35
C ARG A 321 -53.75 18.83 -31.46
N GLN A 322 -54.11 17.60 -31.79
CA GLN A 322 -55.20 17.29 -32.75
C GLN A 322 -56.60 17.46 -32.14
N GLY A 323 -56.70 17.81 -30.84
CA GLY A 323 -57.96 18.02 -30.15
C GLY A 323 -58.63 16.72 -29.65
N THR A 324 -57.93 15.59 -29.72
CA THR A 324 -58.42 14.34 -29.10
C THR A 324 -58.14 14.34 -27.60
N LEU A 325 -59.15 13.98 -26.81
CA LEU A 325 -59.02 13.82 -25.35
C LEU A 325 -58.24 12.54 -25.07
N LEU A 326 -57.25 12.63 -24.18
CA LEU A 326 -56.53 11.45 -23.69
C LEU A 326 -57.45 10.65 -22.75
N SER A 327 -57.29 9.33 -22.77
CA SER A 327 -57.86 8.46 -21.74
C SER A 327 -57.12 8.66 -20.40
N PRO A 328 -57.76 8.36 -19.25
CA PRO A 328 -57.09 8.47 -17.94
C PRO A 328 -55.83 7.59 -17.83
N GLU A 329 -55.75 6.51 -18.61
CA GLU A 329 -54.55 5.67 -18.70
C GLU A 329 -53.45 6.35 -19.51
N GLU A 330 -53.78 7.01 -20.64
CA GLU A 330 -52.81 7.79 -21.42
C GLU A 330 -52.28 9.01 -20.66
N GLU A 331 -53.13 9.68 -19.87
CA GLU A 331 -52.68 10.76 -18.97
C GLU A 331 -51.70 10.25 -17.93
N ARG A 332 -51.98 9.08 -17.31
CA ARG A 332 -51.06 8.44 -16.37
C ARG A 332 -49.74 8.06 -17.02
N ILE A 333 -49.78 7.53 -18.25
CA ILE A 333 -48.58 7.19 -19.03
C ILE A 333 -47.77 8.47 -19.33
N LEU A 334 -48.42 9.58 -19.66
CA LEU A 334 -47.73 10.86 -19.89
C LEU A 334 -46.91 11.30 -18.66
N PHE A 335 -47.50 11.25 -17.46
CA PHE A 335 -46.78 11.55 -16.22
C PHE A 335 -45.62 10.57 -15.98
N GLN A 336 -45.82 9.27 -16.25
CA GLN A 336 -44.76 8.28 -16.12
C GLN A 336 -43.60 8.51 -17.10
N LEU A 337 -43.90 8.96 -18.32
CA LEU A 337 -42.89 9.31 -19.33
C LEU A 337 -42.08 10.52 -18.90
N ASP A 338 -42.73 11.58 -18.41
CA ASP A 338 -42.05 12.79 -17.94
C ASP A 338 -41.13 12.48 -16.74
N GLU A 339 -41.61 11.72 -15.74
CA GLU A 339 -40.81 11.26 -14.59
C GLU A 339 -39.64 10.35 -15.01
N ALA A 340 -39.87 9.42 -15.95
CA ALA A 340 -38.82 8.53 -16.45
C ALA A 340 -37.75 9.30 -17.24
N ILE A 341 -38.13 10.31 -18.02
CA ILE A 341 -37.20 11.18 -18.72
C ILE A 341 -36.34 11.99 -17.73
N GLU A 342 -36.95 12.56 -16.69
CA GLU A 342 -36.23 13.30 -15.65
C GLU A 342 -35.25 12.38 -14.87
N ALA A 343 -35.67 11.15 -14.57
CA ALA A 343 -34.80 10.15 -13.95
C ALA A 343 -33.60 9.77 -14.84
N LEU A 344 -33.81 9.63 -16.15
CA LEU A 344 -32.73 9.37 -17.11
C LEU A 344 -31.76 10.56 -17.21
N ASP A 345 -32.26 11.79 -17.19
CA ASP A 345 -31.43 12.99 -17.19
C ASP A 345 -30.55 13.07 -15.93
N ALA A 346 -31.12 12.83 -14.75
CA ALA A 346 -30.37 12.75 -13.50
C ALA A 346 -29.30 11.64 -13.54
N ALA A 347 -29.62 10.47 -14.11
CA ALA A 347 -28.67 9.36 -14.26
C ALA A 347 -27.51 9.71 -15.21
N ILE A 348 -27.79 10.38 -16.32
CA ILE A 348 -26.79 10.87 -17.28
C ILE A 348 -25.89 11.91 -16.62
N GLU A 349 -26.46 12.88 -15.89
CA GLU A 349 -25.71 13.90 -15.16
C GLU A 349 -24.80 13.28 -14.10
N TYR A 350 -25.30 12.33 -13.30
CA TYR A 350 -24.49 11.63 -12.31
C TYR A 350 -23.28 10.93 -12.94
N LYS A 351 -23.47 10.20 -14.05
CA LYS A 351 -22.38 9.53 -14.76
C LYS A 351 -21.40 10.54 -15.37
N ASN A 352 -21.86 11.66 -15.91
CA ASN A 352 -21.02 12.73 -16.42
C ASN A 352 -20.19 13.41 -15.31
N GLU A 353 -20.79 13.67 -14.15
CA GLU A 353 -20.10 14.26 -13.01
C GLU A 353 -19.07 13.28 -12.43
N SER A 354 -19.36 11.98 -12.42
CA SER A 354 -18.39 10.93 -12.03
C SER A 354 -17.12 10.97 -12.92
N ILE A 355 -17.29 11.05 -14.24
CA ILE A 355 -16.17 11.22 -15.18
C ILE A 355 -15.39 12.51 -14.89
N THR A 356 -16.11 13.62 -14.68
CA THR A 356 -15.53 14.95 -14.48
C THR A 356 -14.76 15.05 -13.16
N CYS A 357 -15.34 14.55 -12.07
CA CYS A 357 -14.70 14.48 -10.75
C CYS A 357 -13.41 13.66 -10.79
N ARG A 358 -13.45 12.48 -11.43
CA ARG A 358 -12.26 11.64 -11.64
C ARG A 358 -11.15 12.42 -12.36
N GLN A 359 -11.48 13.09 -13.47
CA GLN A 359 -10.51 13.89 -14.23
C GLN A 359 -9.96 15.07 -13.42
N ARG A 360 -10.79 15.71 -12.60
CA ARG A 360 -10.38 16.81 -11.71
C ARG A 360 -9.35 16.34 -10.70
N VAL A 361 -9.57 15.19 -10.06
CA VAL A 361 -8.62 14.59 -9.12
C VAL A 361 -7.30 14.24 -9.80
N LEU A 362 -7.33 13.60 -10.97
CA LEU A 362 -6.12 13.24 -11.72
C LEU A 362 -5.30 14.48 -12.13
N ARG A 363 -5.96 15.54 -12.57
CA ARG A 363 -5.31 16.80 -12.92
C ARG A 363 -4.70 17.47 -11.70
N ALA A 364 -5.42 17.51 -10.58
CA ALA A 364 -4.92 18.05 -9.32
C ALA A 364 -3.69 17.27 -8.82
N SER A 365 -3.73 15.93 -8.85
CA SER A 365 -2.58 15.11 -8.46
C SER A 365 -1.36 15.33 -9.37
N ALA A 366 -1.57 15.44 -10.69
CA ALA A 366 -0.49 15.72 -11.62
C ALA A 366 0.14 17.11 -11.36
N SER A 367 -0.68 18.12 -11.09
CA SER A 367 -0.17 19.46 -10.74
C SER A 367 0.61 19.47 -9.40
N LEU A 368 0.14 18.74 -8.39
CA LEU A 368 0.82 18.63 -7.10
C LEU A 368 2.17 17.92 -7.23
N LEU A 369 2.24 16.85 -8.05
CA LEU A 369 3.47 16.13 -8.35
C LEU A 369 4.47 17.05 -9.06
N SER A 370 4.05 17.73 -10.13
CA SER A 370 4.91 18.68 -10.86
C SER A 370 5.41 19.82 -9.95
N GLN A 371 4.53 20.35 -9.10
CA GLN A 371 4.92 21.36 -8.12
C GLN A 371 5.92 20.82 -7.08
N CYS A 372 5.73 19.59 -6.62
CA CYS A 372 6.66 18.92 -5.70
C CYS A 372 8.02 18.71 -6.35
N GLU A 373 8.07 18.23 -7.59
CA GLU A 373 9.29 18.05 -8.38
C GLU A 373 10.02 19.38 -8.57
N MET A 374 9.31 20.44 -8.96
CA MET A 374 9.89 21.77 -9.12
C MET A 374 10.45 22.30 -7.80
N ASN A 375 9.72 22.15 -6.70
CA ASN A 375 10.17 22.56 -5.36
C ASN A 375 11.39 21.75 -4.89
N LEU A 376 11.44 20.46 -5.20
CA LEU A 376 12.57 19.60 -4.88
C LEU A 376 13.80 20.02 -5.69
N MET A 377 13.65 20.20 -7.01
CA MET A 377 14.73 20.63 -7.89
C MET A 377 15.27 22.00 -7.48
N ALA A 378 14.40 22.94 -7.10
CA ALA A 378 14.80 24.21 -6.53
C ALA A 378 15.65 24.01 -5.27
N LYS A 379 15.21 23.19 -4.30
CA LYS A 379 15.99 22.90 -3.08
C LYS A 379 17.32 22.23 -3.36
N LEU A 380 17.36 21.28 -4.31
CA LEU A 380 18.59 20.61 -4.74
C LEU A 380 19.58 21.59 -5.38
N SER A 381 19.10 22.58 -6.13
CA SER A 381 19.95 23.60 -6.77
C SER A 381 20.68 24.51 -5.78
N TYR A 382 20.18 24.65 -4.55
CA TYR A 382 20.81 25.45 -3.49
C TYR A 382 21.81 24.66 -2.63
N LEU A 383 21.99 23.37 -2.87
CA LEU A 383 22.93 22.55 -2.11
C LEU A 383 24.37 22.84 -2.55
N SER A 384 25.26 22.97 -1.57
CA SER A 384 26.70 23.01 -1.82
C SER A 384 27.23 21.64 -2.28
N SER A 385 28.45 21.63 -2.85
CA SER A 385 29.09 20.41 -3.34
C SER A 385 29.37 19.38 -2.23
N SER A 386 29.52 19.79 -0.97
CA SER A 386 29.65 18.88 0.18
C SER A 386 28.30 18.29 0.59
N GLU A 387 27.24 19.09 0.61
CA GLU A 387 25.88 18.65 0.93
C GLU A 387 25.32 17.69 -0.12
N THR A 388 25.57 17.97 -1.40
CA THR A 388 25.18 17.09 -2.51
C THR A 388 25.89 15.74 -2.43
N ARG A 389 27.19 15.72 -2.12
CA ARG A 389 27.95 14.47 -1.91
C ARG A 389 27.41 13.69 -0.71
N ALA A 390 27.15 14.35 0.42
CA ALA A 390 26.59 13.70 1.61
C ALA A 390 25.19 13.11 1.33
N LEU A 391 24.37 13.82 0.55
CA LEU A 391 23.05 13.36 0.13
C LEU A 391 23.17 12.12 -0.78
N LEU A 392 24.04 12.15 -1.79
CA LEU A 392 24.32 11.02 -2.67
C LEU A 392 24.79 9.79 -1.89
N CYS A 393 25.65 9.97 -0.88
CA CYS A 393 26.11 8.85 -0.04
C CYS A 393 24.95 8.23 0.75
N LYS A 394 24.07 9.04 1.34
CA LYS A 394 22.88 8.53 2.05
C LYS A 394 21.93 7.77 1.13
N TYR A 395 21.69 8.29 -0.08
CA TYR A 395 20.85 7.60 -1.05
C TYR A 395 21.51 6.32 -1.57
N PHE A 396 22.82 6.33 -1.76
CA PHE A 396 23.58 5.15 -2.14
C PHE A 396 23.46 4.05 -1.08
N ASP A 397 23.70 4.39 0.20
CA ASP A 397 23.51 3.44 1.31
C ASP A 397 22.09 2.91 1.34
N LYS A 398 21.09 3.78 1.11
CA LYS A 398 19.68 3.37 1.04
C LYS A 398 19.42 2.40 -0.11
N VAL A 399 19.99 2.64 -1.30
CA VAL A 399 19.88 1.72 -2.45
C VAL A 399 20.52 0.39 -2.13
N VAL A 400 21.71 0.37 -1.52
CA VAL A 400 22.38 -0.86 -1.10
C VAL A 400 21.52 -1.64 -0.11
N THR A 401 21.00 -1.00 0.94
CA THR A 401 20.09 -1.65 1.89
C THR A 401 18.86 -2.24 1.21
N LEU A 402 18.23 -1.48 0.29
CA LEU A 402 17.05 -1.97 -0.44
C LEU A 402 17.39 -3.17 -1.34
N ARG A 403 18.58 -3.20 -1.95
CA ARG A 403 19.04 -4.33 -2.75
C ARG A 403 19.31 -5.57 -1.89
N GLU A 404 19.90 -5.39 -0.71
CA GLU A 404 20.08 -6.48 0.25
C GLU A 404 18.73 -7.06 0.71
N ASP A 405 17.77 -6.19 1.05
CA ASP A 405 16.42 -6.60 1.46
C ASP A 405 15.69 -7.33 0.33
N GLN A 406 15.79 -6.82 -0.90
CA GLN A 406 15.24 -7.48 -2.10
C GLN A 406 15.84 -8.88 -2.29
N HIS A 407 17.15 -9.02 -2.10
CA HIS A 407 17.82 -10.32 -2.22
C HIS A 407 17.38 -11.30 -1.12
N ARG A 408 17.28 -10.85 0.14
CA ARG A 408 16.78 -11.68 1.25
C ARG A 408 15.35 -12.14 1.01
N GLN A 409 14.47 -11.24 0.56
CA GLN A 409 13.09 -11.58 0.22
C GLN A 409 13.03 -12.59 -0.92
N HIS A 410 13.89 -12.44 -1.91
CA HIS A 410 13.93 -13.38 -3.02
C HIS A 410 14.33 -14.79 -2.57
N ILE A 411 15.34 -14.92 -1.71
CA ILE A 411 15.73 -16.23 -1.13
C ILE A 411 14.55 -16.85 -0.39
N ALA A 412 13.91 -16.10 0.51
CA ALA A 412 12.77 -16.59 1.28
C ALA A 412 11.59 -17.01 0.38
N PHE A 413 11.37 -16.29 -0.72
CA PHE A 413 10.35 -16.65 -1.70
C PHE A 413 10.67 -17.98 -2.39
N SER A 414 11.91 -18.17 -2.86
CA SER A 414 12.30 -19.43 -3.48
C SER A 414 12.28 -20.62 -2.51
N GLU A 415 12.56 -20.42 -1.23
CA GLU A 415 12.35 -21.44 -0.19
C GLU A 415 10.88 -21.85 -0.06
N LEU A 416 9.96 -20.87 -0.07
CA LEU A 416 8.53 -21.13 -0.03
C LEU A 416 8.02 -21.81 -1.31
N GLU A 417 8.56 -21.48 -2.47
CA GLU A 417 8.25 -22.15 -3.74
C GLU A 417 8.64 -23.63 -3.69
N MET A 418 9.85 -23.95 -3.22
CA MET A 418 10.28 -25.35 -3.06
C MET A 418 9.37 -26.10 -2.07
N GLN A 419 9.01 -25.48 -0.93
CA GLN A 419 8.08 -26.09 0.03
C GLN A 419 6.70 -26.32 -0.59
N LEU A 420 6.20 -25.40 -1.41
CA LEU A 420 4.93 -25.56 -2.10
C LEU A 420 4.97 -26.72 -3.10
N GLU A 421 6.04 -26.85 -3.87
CA GLU A 421 6.25 -27.97 -4.79
C GLU A 421 6.29 -29.32 -4.05
N GLU A 422 6.99 -29.40 -2.91
CA GLU A 422 7.02 -30.58 -2.05
C GLU A 422 5.61 -30.96 -1.55
N GLN A 423 4.84 -29.98 -1.09
CA GLN A 423 3.46 -30.20 -0.64
C GLN A 423 2.55 -30.66 -1.80
N GLN A 424 2.69 -30.08 -2.99
CA GLN A 424 1.93 -30.48 -4.17
C GLN A 424 2.25 -31.92 -4.58
N GLN A 425 3.54 -32.31 -4.55
CA GLN A 425 3.94 -33.69 -4.80
C GLN A 425 3.32 -34.64 -3.77
N LEU A 426 3.34 -34.28 -2.48
CA LEU A 426 2.74 -35.08 -1.43
C LEU A 426 1.22 -35.25 -1.63
N VAL A 427 0.51 -34.18 -1.99
CA VAL A 427 -0.93 -34.22 -2.31
C VAL A 427 -1.18 -35.19 -3.47
N TYR A 428 -0.41 -35.08 -4.56
CA TYR A 428 -0.53 -35.98 -5.69
C TYR A 428 -0.30 -37.46 -5.30
N TRP A 429 0.72 -37.74 -4.49
CA TRP A 429 0.97 -39.09 -3.98
C TRP A 429 -0.18 -39.63 -3.12
N LEU A 430 -0.77 -38.79 -2.27
CA LEU A 430 -1.91 -39.16 -1.43
C LEU A 430 -3.17 -39.40 -2.28
N GLU A 431 -3.45 -38.55 -3.26
CA GLU A 431 -4.56 -38.72 -4.20
C GLU A 431 -4.43 -40.05 -4.97
N ALA A 432 -3.24 -40.36 -5.49
CA ALA A 432 -2.96 -41.62 -6.16
C ALA A 432 -3.12 -42.83 -5.22
N ALA A 433 -2.71 -42.72 -3.95
CA ALA A 433 -2.89 -43.77 -2.95
C ALA A 433 -4.37 -44.00 -2.61
N VAL A 434 -5.16 -42.93 -2.50
CA VAL A 434 -6.60 -43.01 -2.25
C VAL A 434 -7.33 -43.66 -3.43
N GLU A 435 -7.05 -43.25 -4.67
CA GLU A 435 -7.65 -43.89 -5.84
C GLU A 435 -7.26 -45.36 -5.96
N ARG A 436 -6.01 -45.72 -5.64
CA ARG A 436 -5.60 -47.13 -5.60
C ARG A 436 -6.39 -47.92 -4.57
N GLN A 437 -6.55 -47.40 -3.35
CA GLN A 437 -7.33 -48.06 -2.30
C GLN A 437 -8.81 -48.19 -2.68
N ARG A 438 -9.39 -47.17 -3.32
CA ARG A 438 -10.76 -47.21 -3.84
C ARG A 438 -10.95 -48.32 -4.88
N LEU A 439 -10.04 -48.42 -5.85
CA LEU A 439 -10.12 -49.48 -6.88
C LEU A 439 -9.94 -50.88 -6.27
N GLU A 440 -9.12 -51.02 -5.22
CA GLU A 440 -8.93 -52.28 -4.51
C GLU A 440 -10.17 -52.70 -3.71
N MET A 441 -10.82 -51.74 -3.04
CA MET A 441 -12.13 -51.91 -2.41
C MET A 441 -13.21 -52.34 -3.41
N ASP A 442 -13.33 -51.65 -4.55
CA ASP A 442 -14.32 -51.99 -5.59
C ASP A 442 -14.10 -53.41 -6.14
N ARG A 443 -12.84 -53.82 -6.31
CA ARG A 443 -12.49 -55.19 -6.71
C ARG A 443 -12.92 -56.22 -5.66
N GLN A 444 -12.67 -55.97 -4.38
CA GLN A 444 -13.08 -56.86 -3.29
C GLN A 444 -14.60 -56.98 -3.21
N LEU A 445 -15.32 -55.87 -3.33
CA LEU A 445 -16.79 -55.86 -3.35
C LEU A 445 -17.34 -56.69 -4.51
N THR A 446 -16.77 -56.53 -5.71
CA THR A 446 -17.17 -57.29 -6.90
C THR A 446 -16.95 -58.80 -6.72
N LEU A 447 -15.85 -59.19 -6.07
CA LEU A 447 -15.58 -60.61 -5.75
C LEU A 447 -16.61 -61.17 -4.77
N GLN A 448 -16.93 -60.43 -3.70
CA GLN A 448 -17.95 -60.84 -2.73
C GLN A 448 -19.35 -60.97 -3.35
N GLN A 449 -19.72 -60.06 -4.26
CA GLN A 449 -20.99 -60.15 -4.99
C GLN A 449 -21.06 -61.42 -5.85
N LYS A 450 -19.99 -61.73 -6.60
CA LYS A 450 -19.94 -62.98 -7.40
C LYS A 450 -20.02 -64.23 -6.53
N GLU A 451 -19.32 -64.26 -5.40
CA GLU A 451 -19.38 -65.39 -4.47
C GLU A 451 -20.78 -65.55 -3.86
N HIS A 452 -21.44 -64.44 -3.52
CA HIS A 452 -22.82 -64.45 -3.04
C HIS A 452 -23.80 -64.95 -4.11
N GLU A 453 -23.67 -64.51 -5.35
CA GLU A 453 -24.49 -65.00 -6.47
C GLU A 453 -24.31 -66.51 -6.70
N GLN A 454 -23.07 -67.01 -6.65
CA GLN A 454 -22.79 -68.44 -6.75
C GLN A 454 -23.42 -69.24 -5.62
N ASN A 455 -23.32 -68.75 -4.38
CA ASN A 455 -23.94 -69.39 -3.22
C ASN A 455 -25.48 -69.41 -3.33
N MET A 456 -26.09 -68.34 -3.83
CA MET A 456 -27.53 -68.30 -4.10
C MET A 456 -27.96 -69.28 -5.19
N GLN A 457 -27.16 -69.44 -6.25
CA GLN A 457 -27.42 -70.43 -7.31
C GLN A 457 -27.30 -71.89 -6.82
N LEU A 458 -26.48 -72.15 -5.80
CA LEU A 458 -26.36 -73.47 -5.18
C LEU A 458 -27.53 -73.81 -4.24
N LEU A 459 -28.26 -72.80 -3.76
CA LEU A 459 -29.38 -72.95 -2.84
C LEU A 459 -30.75 -73.06 -3.57
N LEU A 460 -30.81 -72.70 -4.84
CA LEU A 460 -31.94 -72.89 -5.76
C LEU A 460 -31.77 -74.20 -6.54
#